data_AF-A0A6N2S5U1-F1
#
_entry.id   AF-A0A6N2S5U1-F1
#
_cell.length_a   1.000
_cell.length_b   1.000
_cell.length_c   1.000
_cell.angle_alpha   90.00
_cell.angle_beta   90.00
_cell.angle_gamma   90.00
#
_symmetry.space_group_name_H-M   'P 1'
#
loop_
_entity.id
_entity.type
_entity.pdbx_description
1 polymer ?
#
loop_
_entity_poly.entity_id
_entity_poly.type
_entity_poly.pdbx_seq_one_letter_code
_entity_poly.pdbx_strand_id
1 'polypeptide(L)'
;MTKKKIARKIATYAMAASMIGGSILGSGITGVSAAEKYPTAKTSYSKTVADTDYKQAYLDYISQFIKAPEITSATAKTVWGYILSTYDETITFKEAKFAKSYQVQLSWNKDFTKDSKTGFTPITVKTDQTSVTISSALGYSYARVRADYGNGVYSKWSNVKTVEFK
;
A
#
# COMPACT_ATOMS: atom_id res chain seq x y z
N MET A 1 -35.98 -27.02 18.41
CA MET A 1 -35.37 -25.67 18.40
C MET A 1 -33.92 -25.86 18.85
N THR A 2 -32.83 -25.38 18.23
CA THR A 2 -32.48 -24.02 17.77
C THR A 2 -31.25 -24.11 16.84
N LYS A 3 -31.40 -23.91 15.52
CA LYS A 3 -30.29 -23.85 14.54
C LYS A 3 -30.29 -22.56 13.68
N LYS A 4 -30.75 -21.41 14.20
CA LYS A 4 -31.03 -20.23 13.35
C LYS A 4 -30.48 -18.86 13.80
N LYS A 5 -29.47 -18.78 14.68
CA LYS A 5 -29.00 -17.47 15.21
C LYS A 5 -27.53 -17.06 14.95
N ILE A 6 -26.70 -17.87 14.27
CA ILE A 6 -25.28 -17.54 14.07
C ILE A 6 -24.94 -17.05 12.64
N ALA A 7 -25.93 -16.94 11.74
CA ALA A 7 -25.67 -16.58 10.33
C ALA A 7 -25.95 -15.10 9.93
N ARG A 8 -26.08 -14.15 10.88
CA ARG A 8 -26.48 -12.76 10.58
C ARG A 8 -25.62 -11.64 11.22
N LYS A 9 -24.30 -11.79 11.29
CA LYS A 9 -23.41 -10.70 11.79
C LYS A 9 -22.08 -10.49 11.05
N ILE A 10 -21.95 -10.94 9.79
CA ILE A 10 -20.74 -10.67 8.97
C ILE A 10 -21.13 -9.95 7.66
N ALA A 11 -21.94 -8.90 7.76
CA ALA A 11 -22.34 -8.10 6.61
C ALA A 11 -22.60 -6.62 6.96
N THR A 12 -21.81 -6.01 7.83
CA THR A 12 -21.83 -4.55 8.02
C THR A 12 -20.48 -4.06 8.55
N TYR A 13 -19.46 -4.02 7.70
CA TYR A 13 -18.29 -3.14 7.87
C TYR A 13 -17.61 -2.93 6.51
N ALA A 14 -18.41 -2.53 5.51
CA ALA A 14 -17.94 -1.82 4.33
C ALA A 14 -18.65 -0.45 4.39
N MET A 15 -17.90 0.63 4.13
CA MET A 15 -18.30 2.05 4.21
C MET A 15 -18.08 2.74 5.57
N ALA A 16 -16.83 3.11 5.85
CA ALA A 16 -16.47 4.33 6.57
C ALA A 16 -14.95 4.60 6.45
N ALA A 17 -14.48 4.92 5.25
CA ALA A 17 -13.13 5.49 5.05
C ALA A 17 -13.08 6.55 3.93
N SER A 18 -14.23 6.93 3.37
CA SER A 18 -14.36 8.12 2.54
C SER A 18 -15.04 9.21 3.38
N MET A 19 -14.49 10.42 3.34
CA MET A 19 -14.92 11.66 4.02
C MET A 19 -14.22 11.95 5.35
N ILE A 20 -12.96 12.38 5.30
CA ILE A 20 -12.55 13.70 5.80
C ILE A 20 -11.42 14.20 4.89
N GLY A 21 -11.81 14.81 3.78
CA GLY A 21 -10.94 15.64 2.95
C GLY A 21 -11.47 17.06 3.02
N GLY A 22 -10.64 17.99 3.51
CA GLY A 22 -10.88 19.43 3.45
C GLY A 22 -11.59 20.01 4.67
N SER A 23 -10.83 20.69 5.53
CA SER A 23 -10.92 22.15 5.66
C SER A 23 -9.81 22.65 6.58
N ILE A 24 -9.11 23.64 6.05
CA ILE A 24 -8.03 24.45 6.63
C ILE A 24 -8.68 25.44 7.62
N LEU A 25 -7.82 26.07 8.46
CA LEU A 25 -8.07 27.23 9.34
C LEU A 25 -8.49 26.80 10.75
N GLY A 26 -7.78 27.16 11.82
CA GLY A 26 -7.19 28.47 12.10
C GLY A 26 -7.84 28.95 13.41
N SER A 27 -7.03 29.22 14.41
CA SER A 27 -7.38 29.63 15.77
C SER A 27 -8.44 30.75 15.85
N GLY A 28 -9.38 30.70 16.80
CA GLY A 28 -10.19 31.88 17.17
C GLY A 28 -11.56 31.63 17.84
N ILE A 29 -11.56 31.60 19.17
CA ILE A 29 -12.54 32.08 20.18
C ILE A 29 -14.06 32.26 19.92
N THR A 30 -14.82 31.74 20.90
CA THR A 30 -16.06 32.22 21.58
C THR A 30 -17.38 32.45 20.81
N GLY A 31 -18.41 31.71 21.24
CA GLY A 31 -19.83 32.03 21.08
C GLY A 31 -20.74 30.93 21.63
N VAL A 32 -21.35 31.15 22.80
CA VAL A 32 -22.30 30.23 23.47
C VAL A 32 -23.71 30.39 22.87
N SER A 33 -24.43 29.29 22.61
CA SER A 33 -25.90 29.28 22.54
C SER A 33 -26.49 27.87 22.77
N ALA A 34 -27.20 27.75 23.90
CA ALA A 34 -28.43 27.00 24.20
C ALA A 34 -28.66 25.54 23.69
N ALA A 35 -28.50 24.61 24.64
CA ALA A 35 -29.28 23.41 24.96
C ALA A 35 -30.19 22.73 23.92
N GLU A 36 -29.89 21.46 23.62
CA GLU A 36 -30.87 20.37 23.73
C GLU A 36 -30.27 19.19 24.50
N LYS A 37 -31.02 18.74 25.50
CA LYS A 37 -30.65 17.73 26.48
C LYS A 37 -30.95 16.34 25.89
N TYR A 38 -29.91 15.63 25.43
CA TYR A 38 -30.00 14.20 25.15
C TYR A 38 -29.12 13.43 26.16
N PRO A 39 -29.60 12.27 26.67
CA PRO A 39 -29.10 11.68 27.89
C PRO A 39 -27.61 11.33 27.80
N THR A 40 -26.89 11.70 28.85
CA THR A 40 -25.49 11.34 29.12
C THR A 40 -25.29 9.83 29.06
N ALA A 41 -24.74 9.36 27.96
CA ALA A 41 -23.92 8.16 27.93
C ALA A 41 -22.50 8.59 27.57
N LYS A 42 -21.74 9.05 28.57
CA LYS A 42 -20.28 8.95 28.51
C LYS A 42 -19.92 7.46 28.60
N THR A 43 -20.18 6.70 27.56
CA THR A 43 -19.38 5.50 27.32
C THR A 43 -18.09 5.98 26.69
N SER A 44 -17.20 6.47 27.55
CA SER A 44 -15.78 6.45 27.25
C SER A 44 -15.44 4.97 27.04
N TYR A 45 -15.52 4.50 25.80
CA TYR A 45 -14.78 3.31 25.39
C TYR A 45 -13.30 3.69 25.41
N SER A 46 -12.76 3.87 26.63
CA SER A 46 -11.35 3.66 26.88
C SER A 46 -11.14 2.16 26.79
N LYS A 47 -11.19 1.63 25.56
CA LYS A 47 -10.62 0.33 25.30
C LYS A 47 -9.12 0.55 25.21
N THR A 48 -8.49 0.77 26.37
CA THR A 48 -7.08 0.47 26.60
C THR A 48 -6.91 -1.04 26.55
N VAL A 49 -7.18 -1.63 25.36
CA VAL A 49 -6.40 -2.80 24.97
C VAL A 49 -5.02 -2.22 24.78
N ALA A 50 -4.04 -2.67 25.57
CA ALA A 50 -2.66 -2.21 25.41
C ALA A 50 -2.34 -2.25 23.91
N ASP A 51 -1.79 -1.16 23.36
CA ASP A 51 -1.51 -1.01 21.92
C ASP A 51 -0.81 -2.26 21.34
N THR A 52 0.01 -2.90 22.18
CA THR A 52 0.66 -4.20 21.98
C THR A 52 -0.29 -5.35 21.63
N ASP A 53 -1.38 -5.54 22.38
CA ASP A 53 -2.34 -6.65 22.19
C ASP A 53 -3.15 -6.47 20.91
N TYR A 54 -3.52 -5.22 20.59
CA TYR A 54 -4.20 -4.89 19.33
C TYR A 54 -3.28 -5.11 18.13
N LYS A 55 -2.01 -4.70 18.22
CA LYS A 55 -1.00 -4.94 17.19
C LYS A 55 -0.80 -6.43 16.95
N GLN A 56 -0.72 -7.25 18.00
CA GLN A 56 -0.54 -8.69 17.86
C GLN A 56 -1.76 -9.36 17.21
N ALA A 57 -2.98 -9.01 17.63
CA ALA A 57 -4.19 -9.52 17.00
C ALA A 57 -4.31 -9.13 15.51
N TYR A 58 -3.90 -7.90 15.16
CA TYR A 58 -3.81 -7.46 13.76
C TYR A 58 -2.77 -8.27 12.97
N LEU A 59 -1.59 -8.51 13.55
CA LEU A 59 -0.53 -9.31 12.92
C LEU A 59 -0.98 -10.75 12.69
N ASP A 60 -1.59 -11.38 13.69
CA ASP A 60 -2.10 -12.74 13.58
C ASP A 60 -3.18 -12.83 12.49
N TYR A 61 -4.11 -11.87 12.47
CA TYR A 61 -5.17 -11.80 11.44
C TYR A 61 -4.64 -11.53 10.03
N ILE A 62 -3.67 -10.62 9.85
CA ILE A 62 -3.17 -10.28 8.52
C ILE A 62 -2.24 -11.37 7.97
N SER A 63 -1.53 -12.10 8.85
CA SER A 63 -0.53 -13.11 8.48
C SER A 63 -1.05 -14.17 7.52
N GLN A 64 -2.29 -14.62 7.70
CA GLN A 64 -2.98 -15.58 6.82
C GLN A 64 -3.26 -15.05 5.40
N PHE A 65 -3.16 -13.74 5.19
CA PHE A 65 -3.39 -13.08 3.91
C PHE A 65 -2.11 -12.50 3.29
N ILE A 66 -0.97 -12.55 3.99
CA ILE A 66 0.30 -12.05 3.46
C ILE A 66 0.72 -12.94 2.29
N LYS A 67 0.62 -12.39 1.08
CA LYS A 67 1.07 -13.04 -0.15
C LYS A 67 1.88 -12.04 -0.97
N ALA A 68 2.90 -12.54 -1.64
CA ALA A 68 3.65 -11.73 -2.59
C ALA A 68 2.73 -11.36 -3.77
N PRO A 69 2.73 -10.10 -4.22
CA PRO A 69 2.06 -9.71 -5.45
C PRO A 69 2.60 -10.50 -6.65
N GLU A 70 1.79 -10.66 -7.69
CA GLU A 70 2.19 -11.29 -8.95
C GLU A 70 2.30 -10.22 -10.03
N ILE A 71 3.50 -10.06 -10.61
CA ILE A 71 3.73 -9.14 -11.73
C ILE A 71 3.08 -9.73 -12.98
N THR A 72 2.13 -9.00 -13.55
CA THR A 72 1.43 -9.39 -14.80
C THR A 72 2.17 -8.87 -16.02
N SER A 73 2.79 -7.69 -15.93
CA SER A 73 3.58 -7.10 -17.01
C SER A 73 4.68 -6.20 -16.46
N ALA A 74 5.81 -6.20 -17.16
CA ALA A 74 6.94 -5.31 -16.90
C ALA A 74 7.54 -4.92 -18.25
N THR A 75 7.36 -3.66 -18.66
CA THR A 75 7.76 -3.21 -20.00
C THR A 75 8.47 -1.88 -19.94
N ALA A 76 9.50 -1.68 -20.76
CA ALA A 76 10.19 -0.41 -20.92
C ALA A 76 9.93 0.11 -22.33
N LYS A 77 9.41 1.33 -22.44
CA LYS A 77 9.24 2.01 -23.73
C LYS A 77 10.29 3.10 -23.87
N THR A 78 10.95 3.14 -25.03
CA THR A 78 11.86 4.25 -25.35
C THR A 78 11.05 5.53 -25.59
N VAL A 79 11.38 6.57 -24.84
CA VAL A 79 10.84 7.92 -24.99
C VAL A 79 11.92 8.77 -25.64
N TRP A 80 11.70 9.11 -26.90
CA TRP A 80 12.63 9.92 -27.69
C TRP A 80 12.56 11.38 -27.27
N GLY A 81 13.57 11.84 -26.53
CA GLY A 81 13.79 13.25 -26.26
C GLY A 81 14.69 13.91 -27.31
N TYR A 82 14.63 15.24 -27.40
CA TYR A 82 15.41 16.04 -28.34
C TYR A 82 16.94 15.97 -28.08
N ILE A 83 17.36 15.70 -26.83
CA ILE A 83 18.77 15.67 -26.41
C ILE A 83 19.20 14.27 -25.95
N LEU A 84 18.33 13.57 -25.22
CA LEU A 84 18.58 12.22 -24.71
C LEU A 84 17.29 11.40 -24.78
N SER A 85 17.43 10.10 -25.01
CA SER A 85 16.33 9.15 -24.87
C SER A 85 16.24 8.68 -23.42
N THR A 86 15.02 8.53 -22.92
CA THR A 86 14.73 7.91 -21.62
C THR A 86 13.90 6.66 -21.83
N TYR A 87 13.76 5.86 -20.79
CA TYR A 87 12.92 4.67 -20.76
C TYR A 87 11.80 4.91 -19.76
N ASP A 88 10.56 4.71 -20.19
CA ASP A 88 9.42 4.63 -19.30
C ASP A 88 9.16 3.15 -18.98
N GLU A 89 9.56 2.72 -17.78
CA GLU A 89 9.31 1.38 -17.27
C GLU A 89 7.97 1.31 -16.55
N THR A 90 7.00 0.65 -17.19
CA THR A 90 5.69 0.38 -16.62
C THR A 90 5.65 -1.03 -16.03
N ILE A 91 5.39 -1.11 -14.72
CA ILE A 91 5.22 -2.36 -13.97
C ILE A 91 3.77 -2.46 -13.51
N THR A 92 3.10 -3.55 -13.89
CA THR A 92 1.72 -3.85 -13.48
C THR A 92 1.67 -5.19 -12.76
N PHE A 93 0.88 -5.26 -11.70
CA PHE A 93 0.79 -6.43 -10.84
C PHE A 93 -0.62 -6.60 -10.26
N LYS A 94 -0.92 -7.82 -9.80
CA LYS A 94 -2.18 -8.13 -9.12
C LYS A 94 -2.21 -7.50 -7.73
N GLU A 95 -3.37 -6.95 -7.36
CA GLU A 95 -3.61 -6.41 -6.03
C GLU A 95 -3.47 -7.50 -4.95
N ALA A 96 -2.78 -7.18 -3.86
CA ALA A 96 -2.72 -8.03 -2.67
C ALA A 96 -3.80 -7.60 -1.68
N LYS A 97 -4.64 -8.56 -1.27
CA LYS A 97 -5.76 -8.31 -0.35
C LYS A 97 -5.25 -7.66 0.95
N PHE A 98 -5.89 -6.56 1.35
CA PHE A 98 -5.56 -5.77 2.56
C PHE A 98 -4.21 -5.03 2.53
N ALA A 99 -3.48 -5.04 1.40
CA ALA A 99 -2.29 -4.21 1.26
C ALA A 99 -2.70 -2.73 1.31
N LYS A 100 -1.90 -1.92 2.01
CA LYS A 100 -2.10 -0.46 2.06
C LYS A 100 -1.36 0.24 0.93
N SER A 101 -0.21 -0.31 0.56
CA SER A 101 0.64 0.19 -0.52
C SER A 101 1.59 -0.92 -0.98
N TYR A 102 2.47 -0.58 -1.91
CA TYR A 102 3.42 -1.47 -2.53
C TYR A 102 4.79 -0.82 -2.62
N GLN A 103 5.81 -1.67 -2.68
CA GLN A 103 7.14 -1.28 -3.08
C GLN A 103 7.49 -1.99 -4.37
N VAL A 104 7.82 -1.21 -5.39
CA VAL A 104 8.29 -1.69 -6.69
C VAL A 104 9.78 -1.43 -6.75
N GLN A 105 10.56 -2.48 -6.99
CA GLN A 105 12.00 -2.39 -7.10
C GLN A 105 12.44 -2.72 -8.52
N LEU A 106 13.30 -1.88 -9.09
CA LEU A 106 13.91 -2.08 -10.40
C LEU A 106 15.43 -2.22 -10.26
N SER A 107 16.05 -3.08 -11.06
CA SER A 107 17.47 -3.39 -10.98
C SER A 107 18.05 -3.82 -12.34
N TRP A 108 19.35 -3.59 -12.51
CA TRP A 108 20.16 -4.12 -13.62
C TRP A 108 20.56 -5.58 -13.41
N ASN A 109 20.59 -6.04 -12.16
CA ASN A 109 20.87 -7.43 -11.81
C ASN A 109 19.66 -8.09 -11.13
N LYS A 110 19.51 -9.39 -11.39
CA LYS A 110 18.42 -10.22 -10.86
C LYS A 110 18.40 -10.34 -9.34
N ASP A 111 19.54 -10.08 -8.70
CA ASP A 111 19.72 -10.23 -7.25
C ASP A 111 19.33 -8.96 -6.47
N PHE A 112 19.04 -7.86 -7.20
CA PHE A 112 18.70 -6.55 -6.63
C PHE A 112 19.74 -6.08 -5.61
N THR A 113 21.00 -6.16 -6.01
CA THR A 113 22.15 -5.63 -5.27
C THR A 113 22.83 -4.54 -6.09
N LYS A 114 23.80 -3.82 -5.50
CA LYS A 114 24.62 -2.89 -6.28
C LYS A 114 25.40 -3.68 -7.32
N ASP A 115 25.29 -3.29 -8.59
CA ASP A 115 26.07 -3.89 -9.65
C ASP A 115 27.55 -3.54 -9.49
N SER A 116 28.41 -4.56 -9.48
CA SER A 116 29.84 -4.38 -9.19
C SER A 116 30.63 -3.79 -10.36
N LYS A 117 30.09 -3.81 -11.59
CA LYS A 117 30.77 -3.30 -12.79
C LYS A 117 30.37 -1.86 -13.09
N THR A 118 29.08 -1.56 -12.99
CA THR A 118 28.51 -0.26 -13.31
C THR A 118 28.34 0.63 -12.07
N GLY A 119 28.35 0.04 -10.87
CA GLY A 119 28.07 0.76 -9.63
C GLY A 119 26.60 1.11 -9.42
N PHE A 120 25.70 0.76 -10.36
CA PHE A 120 24.29 1.09 -10.26
C PHE A 120 23.59 0.30 -9.16
N THR A 121 22.79 1.01 -8.38
CA THR A 121 21.99 0.44 -7.30
C THR A 121 20.55 0.25 -7.74
N PRO A 122 19.85 -0.77 -7.23
CA PRO A 122 18.42 -0.91 -7.46
C PRO A 122 17.66 0.30 -6.93
N ILE A 123 16.65 0.74 -7.67
CA ILE A 123 15.73 1.78 -7.22
C ILE A 123 14.49 1.14 -6.59
N THR A 124 13.95 1.78 -5.56
CA THR A 124 12.70 1.34 -4.92
C THR A 124 11.72 2.49 -4.90
N VAL A 125 10.53 2.27 -5.46
CA VAL A 125 9.44 3.24 -5.52
C VAL A 125 8.29 2.74 -4.67
N LYS A 126 7.73 3.62 -3.83
CA LYS A 126 6.50 3.35 -3.07
C LYS A 126 5.31 3.82 -3.87
N THR A 127 4.24 3.02 -3.91
CA THR A 127 3.01 3.38 -4.63
C THR A 127 1.81 2.71 -3.97
N ASP A 128 0.65 3.34 -4.02
CA ASP A 128 -0.65 2.77 -3.67
C ASP A 128 -1.39 2.19 -4.90
N GLN A 129 -0.81 2.33 -6.09
CA GLN A 129 -1.37 1.83 -7.35
C GLN A 129 -0.78 0.47 -7.72
N THR A 130 -1.55 -0.30 -8.50
CA THR A 130 -1.14 -1.61 -9.05
C THR A 130 -0.46 -1.51 -10.42
N SER A 131 -0.33 -0.29 -10.94
CA SER A 131 0.42 0.03 -12.15
C SER A 131 1.24 1.28 -11.88
N VAL A 132 2.56 1.20 -12.07
CA VAL A 132 3.47 2.33 -11.87
C VAL A 132 4.35 2.47 -13.10
N THR A 133 4.54 3.71 -13.54
CA THR A 133 5.53 4.07 -14.57
C THR A 133 6.66 4.82 -13.89
N ILE A 134 7.88 4.37 -14.15
CA ILE A 134 9.12 4.99 -13.65
C ILE A 134 9.89 5.41 -14.89
N SER A 135 10.39 6.65 -14.92
CA SER A 135 11.24 7.11 -16.01
C SER A 135 12.70 7.00 -15.60
N SER A 136 13.52 6.34 -16.41
CA SER A 136 14.95 6.18 -16.17
C SER A 136 15.77 6.53 -17.41
N ALA A 137 17.01 6.98 -17.20
CA ALA A 137 17.90 7.35 -18.31
C ALA A 137 18.51 6.14 -19.03
N LEU A 138 18.60 4.99 -18.35
CA LEU A 138 19.39 3.84 -18.84
C LEU A 138 18.56 2.58 -19.07
N GLY A 139 17.32 2.53 -18.57
CA GLY A 139 16.52 1.31 -18.61
C GLY A 139 16.90 0.36 -17.47
N TYR A 140 15.94 -0.25 -16.79
CA TYR A 140 16.20 -1.36 -15.86
C TYR A 140 15.78 -2.71 -16.45
N SER A 141 16.53 -3.77 -16.15
CA SER A 141 16.31 -5.11 -16.74
C SER A 141 15.41 -6.02 -15.90
N TYR A 142 15.29 -5.78 -14.59
CA TYR A 142 14.57 -6.66 -13.67
C TYR A 142 13.65 -5.85 -12.75
N ALA A 143 12.47 -6.41 -12.50
CA ALA A 143 11.47 -5.85 -11.59
C ALA A 143 11.02 -6.89 -10.55
N ARG A 144 10.76 -6.43 -9.32
CA ARG A 144 10.05 -7.18 -8.29
C ARG A 144 9.15 -6.27 -7.47
N VAL A 145 8.06 -6.81 -6.92
CA VAL A 145 7.09 -6.04 -6.13
C VAL A 145 6.83 -6.75 -4.80
N ARG A 146 6.63 -5.97 -3.73
CA ARG A 146 6.10 -6.48 -2.45
C ARG A 146 4.97 -5.61 -1.95
N ALA A 147 4.03 -6.20 -1.24
CA ALA A 147 2.96 -5.49 -0.55
C ALA A 147 3.47 -4.96 0.80
N ASP A 148 3.03 -3.76 1.15
CA ASP A 148 3.18 -3.12 2.46
C ASP A 148 1.80 -3.07 3.13
N TYR A 149 1.67 -3.75 4.26
CA TYR A 149 0.43 -3.82 5.04
C TYR A 149 0.40 -2.75 6.15
N GLY A 150 1.47 -1.96 6.28
CA GLY A 150 1.71 -1.01 7.35
C GLY A 150 2.41 -1.62 8.56
N ASN A 151 2.80 -0.77 9.51
CA ASN A 151 3.42 -1.19 10.78
C ASN A 151 4.67 -2.08 10.63
N GLY A 152 5.41 -1.92 9.52
CA GLY A 152 6.60 -2.73 9.22
C GLY A 152 6.31 -4.12 8.68
N VAL A 153 5.05 -4.43 8.35
CA VAL A 153 4.62 -5.72 7.84
C VAL A 153 4.66 -5.72 6.32
N TYR A 154 5.54 -6.55 5.77
CA TYR A 154 5.73 -6.69 4.33
C TYR A 154 5.46 -8.12 3.88
N SER A 155 4.95 -8.27 2.66
CA SER A 155 5.05 -9.57 1.99
C SER A 155 6.50 -9.89 1.65
N LYS A 156 6.76 -11.17 1.34
CA LYS A 156 7.92 -11.52 0.53
C LYS A 156 7.88 -10.76 -0.79
N TRP A 157 9.05 -10.55 -1.40
CA TRP A 157 9.12 -10.07 -2.77
C TRP A 157 8.46 -11.08 -3.72
N SER A 158 7.83 -10.56 -4.78
CA SER A 158 7.35 -11.34 -5.91
C SER A 158 8.49 -12.12 -6.55
N ASN A 159 8.13 -13.09 -7.39
CA ASN A 159 9.07 -13.62 -8.36
C ASN A 159 9.62 -12.47 -9.22
N VAL A 160 10.90 -12.56 -9.55
CA VAL A 160 11.58 -11.57 -10.38
C VAL A 160 11.03 -11.66 -11.79
N LYS A 161 10.71 -10.51 -12.39
CA LYS A 161 10.28 -10.41 -13.78
C LYS A 161 11.33 -9.65 -14.58
N THR A 162 11.69 -10.17 -15.75
CA THR A 162 12.49 -9.42 -16.72
C THR A 162 11.63 -8.32 -17.34
N VAL A 163 12.18 -7.12 -17.46
CA VAL A 163 11.54 -5.98 -18.12
C VAL A 163 11.72 -6.14 -19.62
N GLU A 164 10.61 -6.13 -20.36
CA GLU A 164 10.61 -6.26 -21.81
C GLU A 164 10.72 -4.88 -22.47
N PHE A 165 11.81 -4.64 -23.21
CA PHE A 165 12.00 -3.41 -23.97
C PHE A 165 11.17 -3.47 -25.26
N LYS A 166 10.36 -2.43 -25.48
CA LYS A 166 9.43 -2.29 -26.61
C LYS A 166 9.77 -1.09 -27.48
#